data_AF-A0A2V5XA33-F1
#
_entry.id   AF-A0A2V5XA33-F1
#
_cell.length_a   1.000
_cell.length_b   1.000
_cell.length_c   1.000
_cell.angle_alpha   90.00
_cell.angle_beta   90.00
_cell.angle_gamma   90.00
#
_symmetry.space_group_name_H-M   'P 1'
#
loop_
_entity.id
_entity.type
_entity.pdbx_description
1 polymer ?
#
loop_
_entity_poly.entity_id
_entity_poly.type
_entity_poly.pdbx_seq_one_letter_code
_entity_poly.pdbx_strand_id
1 'polypeptide(L)'
;MNDTLFSQIQKLFERTYARAGINLEDCLIDRHRCRELSILAGKTARELSEFARTFLRTADDRLYVGIYYSRWLIEQLERHDPRAGLSDHNIRSLIAFVEEINHALHAALQFKNGTREIASENFARNLELQAQVDTYLVLLLFVAFFRNTQRVSRTDRRWLRFHLFARQCPEAFRDRNLRARYLETTELASSYTRYLDTLNAVRRVEEIRRFRSLDYDDKKKKILALPGEILSRRMNLICEN
;
A
#
# COMPACT_ATOMS: atom_id res chain seq x y z
N MET A 1 11.58 -26.12 2.58
CA MET A 1 11.76 -24.90 1.76
C MET A 1 11.58 -23.71 2.68
N ASN A 2 12.49 -22.73 2.65
CA ASN A 2 12.28 -21.46 3.36
C ASN A 2 11.19 -20.67 2.63
N ASP A 3 10.25 -20.10 3.37
CA ASP A 3 9.21 -19.24 2.79
C ASP A 3 9.83 -18.05 2.04
N THR A 4 9.32 -17.75 0.84
CA THR A 4 9.69 -16.55 0.09
C THR A 4 9.29 -15.29 0.87
N LEU A 5 9.96 -14.15 0.61
CA LEU A 5 9.56 -12.86 1.17
C LEU A 5 8.10 -12.53 0.81
N PHE A 6 7.69 -12.86 -0.41
CA PHE A 6 6.31 -12.71 -0.87
C PHE A 6 5.34 -13.51 0.00
N SER A 7 5.56 -14.81 0.16
CA SER A 7 4.70 -15.69 0.97
C SER A 7 4.61 -15.22 2.42
N GLN A 8 5.71 -14.73 2.99
CA GLN A 8 5.73 -14.16 4.34
C GLN A 8 4.84 -12.91 4.45
N ILE A 9 4.89 -12.00 3.49
CA ILE A 9 4.07 -10.79 3.48
C ILE A 9 2.59 -11.12 3.24
N GLN A 10 2.28 -12.01 2.29
CA GLN A 10 0.89 -12.46 2.10
C GLN A 10 0.35 -13.09 3.38
N LYS A 11 1.08 -14.04 4.00
CA LYS A 11 0.67 -14.69 5.26
C LYS A 11 0.50 -13.66 6.38
N LEU A 12 1.35 -12.64 6.46
CA LEU A 12 1.21 -11.57 7.43
C LEU A 12 -0.11 -10.81 7.23
N PHE A 13 -0.43 -10.40 6.00
CA PHE A 13 -1.70 -9.72 5.75
C PHE A 13 -2.91 -10.62 5.96
N GLU A 14 -2.86 -11.88 5.57
CA GLU A 14 -3.97 -12.82 5.76
C GLU A 14 -4.23 -13.13 7.23
N ARG A 15 -3.19 -13.18 8.07
CA ARG A 15 -3.32 -13.30 9.54
C ARG A 15 -3.92 -12.03 10.14
N THR A 16 -3.56 -10.86 9.60
CA THR A 16 -4.11 -9.59 10.05
C THR A 16 -5.57 -9.42 9.66
N TYR A 17 -5.95 -9.73 8.41
CA TYR A 17 -7.26 -9.40 7.87
C TYR A 17 -8.14 -10.61 7.62
N ALA A 18 -7.85 -11.35 6.55
CA ALA A 18 -8.55 -12.56 6.15
C ALA A 18 -7.78 -13.23 5.00
N ARG A 19 -8.03 -14.53 4.77
CA ARG A 19 -7.45 -15.26 3.64
C ARG A 19 -8.04 -14.78 2.30
N ALA A 20 -7.17 -14.44 1.33
CA ALA A 20 -7.62 -14.18 -0.04
C ALA A 20 -8.23 -15.44 -0.66
N GLY A 21 -7.70 -16.62 -0.31
CA GLY A 21 -8.15 -17.91 -0.85
C GLY A 21 -7.48 -18.31 -2.15
N ILE A 22 -6.44 -17.57 -2.55
CA ILE A 22 -5.54 -17.86 -3.67
C ILE A 22 -4.10 -17.61 -3.21
N ASN A 23 -3.14 -18.31 -3.80
CA ASN A 23 -1.73 -17.97 -3.67
C ASN A 23 -1.43 -16.82 -4.63
N LEU A 24 -1.05 -15.64 -4.13
CA LEU A 24 -0.82 -14.48 -5.00
C LEU A 24 0.49 -14.60 -5.81
N GLU A 25 1.39 -15.52 -5.43
CA GLU A 25 2.55 -15.86 -6.28
C GLU A 25 2.12 -16.48 -7.62
N ASP A 26 0.97 -17.17 -7.66
CA ASP A 26 0.41 -17.73 -8.89
C ASP A 26 -0.16 -16.63 -9.82
N CYS A 27 -0.26 -15.39 -9.31
CA CYS A 27 -0.68 -14.21 -10.07
C CYS A 27 0.50 -13.39 -10.62
N LEU A 28 1.74 -13.83 -10.42
CA LEU A 28 2.91 -13.15 -10.96
C LEU A 28 2.91 -13.21 -12.49
N ILE A 29 3.13 -12.07 -13.13
CA ILE A 29 3.20 -11.94 -14.59
C ILE A 29 4.59 -11.47 -15.02
N ASP A 30 4.98 -11.85 -16.23
CA ASP A 30 6.25 -11.43 -16.81
C ASP A 30 6.20 -10.01 -17.39
N ARG A 31 7.36 -9.54 -17.87
CA ARG A 31 7.49 -8.22 -18.50
C ARG A 31 6.68 -8.09 -19.79
N HIS A 32 6.54 -9.17 -20.55
CA HIS A 32 5.78 -9.15 -21.80
C HIS A 32 4.30 -8.88 -21.50
N ARG A 33 3.72 -9.64 -20.58
CA ARG A 33 2.34 -9.49 -20.16
C ARG A 33 2.08 -8.16 -19.46
N CYS A 34 3.03 -7.67 -18.64
CA CYS A 34 2.95 -6.33 -18.06
C CYS A 34 2.84 -5.25 -19.16
N ARG A 35 3.61 -5.35 -20.24
CA ARG A 35 3.55 -4.41 -21.37
C ARG A 35 2.19 -4.46 -22.06
N GLU A 36 1.67 -5.65 -22.35
CA GLU A 36 0.35 -5.81 -22.96
C GLU A 36 -0.76 -5.19 -22.11
N LEU A 37 -0.79 -5.52 -20.81
CA LEU A 37 -1.81 -5.00 -19.90
C LEU A 37 -1.69 -3.50 -19.70
N SER A 38 -0.48 -2.95 -19.71
CA SER A 38 -0.26 -1.50 -19.63
C SER A 38 -0.77 -0.76 -20.87
N ILE A 39 -0.73 -1.39 -22.05
CA ILE A 39 -1.34 -0.82 -23.27
C ILE A 39 -2.87 -0.83 -23.13
N LEU A 40 -3.44 -1.93 -22.65
CA LEU A 40 -4.89 -2.08 -22.46
C LEU A 40 -5.44 -1.14 -21.38
N ALA A 41 -4.67 -0.88 -20.32
CA ALA A 41 -5.04 0.03 -19.23
C ALA A 41 -5.05 1.53 -19.65
N GLY A 42 -4.52 1.86 -20.83
CA GLY A 42 -4.58 3.21 -21.39
C GLY A 42 -3.45 4.15 -20.95
N LYS A 43 -3.61 5.45 -21.26
CA LYS A 43 -2.53 6.45 -21.17
C LYS A 43 -2.08 6.74 -19.74
N THR A 44 -3.00 6.73 -18.77
CA THR A 44 -2.71 6.99 -17.35
C THR A 44 -1.80 5.91 -16.73
N ALA A 45 -1.88 4.67 -17.24
CA ALA A 45 -1.00 3.58 -16.80
C ALA A 45 0.49 3.81 -17.16
N ARG A 46 0.81 4.77 -18.05
CA ARG A 46 2.20 5.10 -18.38
C ARG A 46 2.89 5.95 -17.30
N GLU A 47 2.11 6.60 -16.44
CA GLU A 47 2.64 7.41 -15.34
C GLU A 47 2.84 6.60 -14.06
N LEU A 48 2.29 5.38 -14.00
CA LEU A 48 2.49 4.45 -12.89
C LEU A 48 3.91 3.84 -12.90
N SER A 49 4.37 3.38 -11.75
CA SER A 49 5.69 2.79 -11.55
C SER A 49 6.03 1.74 -12.62
N GLU A 50 7.21 1.82 -13.23
CA GLU A 50 7.72 0.75 -14.12
C GLU A 50 8.33 -0.42 -13.33
N PHE A 51 8.52 -0.26 -12.02
CA PHE A 51 9.20 -1.24 -11.18
C PHE A 51 8.28 -2.31 -10.60
N ALA A 52 7.02 -1.97 -10.34
CA ALA A 52 6.02 -2.84 -9.75
C ALA A 52 4.61 -2.38 -10.19
N ARG A 53 3.69 -3.31 -10.49
CA ARG A 53 2.30 -3.00 -10.85
C ARG A 53 1.36 -4.15 -10.51
N THR A 54 0.16 -3.80 -10.04
CA THR A 54 -0.99 -4.70 -9.94
C THR A 54 -2.03 -4.36 -11.00
N PHE A 55 -2.48 -5.37 -11.72
CA PHE A 55 -3.54 -5.30 -12.72
C PHE A 55 -4.76 -6.03 -12.20
N LEU A 56 -5.92 -5.40 -12.31
CA LEU A 56 -7.21 -5.95 -11.89
C LEU A 56 -8.18 -5.89 -13.07
N ARG A 57 -8.94 -6.97 -13.26
CA ARG A 57 -10.05 -6.99 -14.22
C ARG A 57 -11.18 -7.83 -13.67
N THR A 58 -12.40 -7.35 -13.78
CA THR A 58 -13.61 -8.15 -13.52
C THR A 58 -14.23 -8.58 -14.85
N ALA A 59 -14.58 -9.87 -14.96
CA ALA A 59 -15.34 -10.42 -16.08
C ALA A 59 -15.99 -11.73 -15.65
N ASP A 60 -17.23 -11.98 -16.08
CA ASP A 60 -17.97 -13.24 -15.83
C ASP A 60 -18.05 -13.62 -14.35
N ASP A 61 -18.31 -12.63 -13.48
CA ASP A 61 -18.30 -12.77 -12.01
C ASP A 61 -16.99 -13.35 -11.44
N ARG A 62 -15.87 -13.08 -12.12
CA ARG A 62 -14.52 -13.41 -11.67
C ARG A 62 -13.66 -12.16 -11.57
N LEU A 63 -12.75 -12.17 -10.60
CA LEU A 63 -11.65 -11.22 -10.50
C LEU A 63 -10.39 -11.87 -11.08
N TYR A 64 -9.79 -11.21 -12.05
CA TYR A 64 -8.47 -11.53 -12.59
C TYR A 64 -7.46 -10.57 -11.96
N VAL A 65 -6.35 -11.14 -11.49
CA VAL A 65 -5.25 -10.41 -10.84
C VAL A 65 -3.95 -10.73 -11.56
N GLY A 66 -3.16 -9.72 -11.85
CA GLY A 66 -1.79 -9.87 -12.34
C GLY A 66 -0.85 -8.96 -11.55
N ILE A 67 0.26 -9.49 -11.05
CA ILE A 67 1.25 -8.74 -10.28
C ILE A 67 2.57 -8.78 -11.04
N TYR A 68 3.10 -7.63 -11.40
CA TYR A 68 4.38 -7.50 -12.05
C TYR A 68 5.40 -6.90 -11.10
N TYR A 69 6.59 -7.51 -11.06
CA TYR A 69 7.79 -6.91 -10.50
C TYR A 69 8.89 -6.91 -11.57
N SER A 70 9.54 -5.76 -11.74
CA SER A 70 10.68 -5.65 -12.64
C SER A 70 11.86 -6.49 -12.15
N ARG A 71 12.66 -7.00 -13.09
CA ARG A 71 13.91 -7.70 -12.79
C ARG A 71 14.83 -6.88 -11.87
N TRP A 72 14.92 -5.57 -12.12
CA TRP A 72 15.71 -4.68 -11.28
C TRP A 72 15.24 -4.67 -9.82
N LEU A 73 13.92 -4.59 -9.58
CA LEU A 73 13.37 -4.60 -8.23
C LEU A 73 13.67 -5.92 -7.52
N ILE A 74 13.51 -7.05 -8.22
CA ILE A 74 13.83 -8.39 -7.69
C ILE A 74 15.30 -8.46 -7.30
N GLU A 75 16.21 -8.08 -8.21
CA GLU A 75 17.66 -8.07 -7.96
C GLU A 75 18.04 -7.15 -6.78
N GLN A 76 17.37 -6.00 -6.62
CA GLN A 76 17.60 -5.13 -5.45
C GLN A 76 17.19 -5.81 -4.14
N LEU A 77 16.03 -6.49 -4.11
CA LEU A 77 15.56 -7.18 -2.91
C LEU A 77 16.38 -8.43 -2.59
N GLU A 78 16.90 -9.13 -3.59
CA GLU A 78 17.79 -10.27 -3.37
C GLU A 78 19.16 -9.82 -2.87
N ARG A 79 19.71 -8.75 -3.44
CA ARG A 79 21.02 -8.19 -3.03
C ARG A 79 20.97 -7.54 -1.65
N HIS A 80 19.85 -6.89 -1.32
CA HIS A 80 19.67 -6.16 -0.07
C HIS A 80 18.43 -6.68 0.67
N ASP A 81 18.45 -7.95 1.06
CA ASP A 81 17.31 -8.65 1.66
C ASP A 81 16.78 -7.89 2.90
N PRO A 82 15.52 -7.39 2.87
CA PRO A 82 14.95 -6.69 4.00
C PRO A 82 14.82 -7.58 5.25
N ARG A 83 14.83 -8.91 5.10
CA ARG A 83 14.85 -9.88 6.21
C ARG A 83 16.20 -9.94 6.93
N ALA A 84 17.22 -9.26 6.41
CA ALA A 84 18.49 -9.05 7.09
C ALA A 84 18.63 -7.64 7.71
N GLY A 85 17.69 -6.72 7.43
CA GLY A 85 17.70 -5.36 7.97
C GLY A 85 17.10 -4.35 6.99
N LEU A 86 16.46 -3.30 7.50
CA LEU A 86 16.05 -2.16 6.67
C LEU A 86 17.15 -1.11 6.58
N SER A 87 17.37 -0.59 5.39
CA SER A 87 18.34 0.47 5.09
C SER A 87 17.86 1.33 3.93
N ASP A 88 18.59 2.41 3.62
CA ASP A 88 18.29 3.26 2.46
C ASP A 88 18.43 2.52 1.12
N HIS A 89 19.13 1.37 1.09
CA HIS A 89 19.31 0.55 -0.12
C HIS A 89 18.08 -0.29 -0.47
N ASN A 90 17.27 -0.72 0.50
CA ASN A 90 16.17 -1.66 0.26
C ASN A 90 14.78 -1.13 0.61
N ILE A 91 14.66 -0.08 1.42
CA ILE A 91 13.35 0.38 1.89
C ILE A 91 12.41 0.76 0.74
N ARG A 92 12.91 1.39 -0.32
CA ARG A 92 12.09 1.78 -1.47
C ARG A 92 11.60 0.58 -2.27
N SER A 93 12.49 -0.38 -2.52
CA SER A 93 12.13 -1.62 -3.22
C SER A 93 11.14 -2.43 -2.40
N LEU A 94 11.29 -2.46 -1.06
CA LEU A 94 10.35 -3.13 -0.17
C LEU A 94 8.98 -2.43 -0.15
N ILE A 95 8.93 -1.09 -0.12
CA ILE A 95 7.66 -0.34 -0.18
C ILE A 95 6.88 -0.74 -1.44
N ALA A 96 7.49 -0.59 -2.61
CA ALA A 96 6.85 -0.96 -3.88
C ALA A 96 6.46 -2.45 -3.93
N PHE A 97 7.28 -3.32 -3.35
CA PHE A 97 6.97 -4.75 -3.26
C PHE A 97 5.72 -5.03 -2.43
N VAL A 98 5.65 -4.45 -1.23
CA VAL A 98 4.54 -4.64 -0.29
C VAL A 98 3.23 -4.05 -0.83
N GLU A 99 3.28 -2.87 -1.44
CA GLU A 99 2.11 -2.18 -1.99
C GLU A 99 1.38 -3.04 -3.03
N GLU A 100 2.09 -3.72 -3.93
CA GLU A 100 1.42 -4.56 -4.94
C GLU A 100 0.78 -5.83 -4.34
N ILE A 101 1.43 -6.48 -3.36
CA ILE A 101 0.80 -7.59 -2.63
C ILE A 101 -0.47 -7.09 -1.91
N ASN A 102 -0.40 -5.89 -1.34
CA ASN A 102 -1.51 -5.27 -0.64
C ASN A 102 -2.68 -5.00 -1.58
N HIS A 103 -2.43 -4.38 -2.74
CA HIS A 103 -3.44 -4.12 -3.77
C HIS A 103 -4.15 -5.40 -4.18
N ALA A 104 -3.39 -6.44 -4.54
CA ALA A 104 -3.94 -7.72 -4.96
C ALA A 104 -4.79 -8.39 -3.87
N LEU A 105 -4.29 -8.43 -2.63
CA LEU A 105 -4.99 -9.01 -1.50
C LEU A 105 -6.31 -8.27 -1.21
N HIS A 106 -6.28 -6.95 -1.08
CA HIS A 106 -7.47 -6.19 -0.72
C HIS A 106 -8.48 -6.13 -1.85
N ALA A 107 -8.05 -6.16 -3.11
CA ALA A 107 -8.95 -6.35 -4.25
C ALA A 107 -9.67 -7.70 -4.18
N ALA A 108 -8.95 -8.79 -3.91
CA ALA A 108 -9.53 -10.13 -3.76
C ALA A 108 -10.52 -10.19 -2.59
N LEU A 109 -10.16 -9.61 -1.44
CA LEU A 109 -11.04 -9.59 -0.27
C LEU A 109 -12.28 -8.69 -0.47
N GLN A 110 -12.16 -7.55 -1.16
CA GLN A 110 -13.32 -6.71 -1.50
C GLN A 110 -14.23 -7.43 -2.49
N PHE A 111 -13.66 -8.09 -3.50
CA PHE A 111 -14.43 -8.89 -4.45
C PHE A 111 -15.21 -10.02 -3.77
N LYS A 112 -14.59 -10.75 -2.83
CA LYS A 112 -15.27 -11.77 -2.02
C LYS A 112 -16.40 -11.21 -1.16
N ASN A 113 -16.31 -9.94 -0.77
CA ASN A 113 -17.35 -9.23 -0.02
C ASN A 113 -18.45 -8.63 -0.91
N GLY A 114 -18.44 -8.91 -2.22
CA GLY A 114 -19.48 -8.48 -3.16
C GLY A 114 -19.15 -7.22 -3.96
N THR A 115 -17.99 -6.58 -3.74
CA THR A 115 -17.58 -5.44 -4.57
C THR A 115 -17.34 -5.88 -6.02
N ARG A 116 -17.95 -5.18 -6.98
CA ARG A 116 -17.77 -5.43 -8.42
C ARG A 116 -17.27 -4.22 -9.19
N GLU A 117 -17.50 -3.02 -8.67
CA GLU A 117 -17.11 -1.75 -9.30
C GLU A 117 -15.64 -1.39 -9.03
N ILE A 118 -14.74 -2.23 -9.52
CA ILE A 118 -13.28 -2.09 -9.31
C ILE A 118 -12.64 -1.00 -10.17
N ALA A 119 -13.36 -0.45 -11.14
CA ALA A 119 -12.88 0.61 -12.03
C ALA A 119 -13.14 2.02 -11.47
N SER A 120 -13.86 2.14 -10.35
CA SER A 120 -14.17 3.43 -9.75
C SER A 120 -12.94 4.08 -9.11
N GLU A 121 -12.91 5.41 -9.14
CA GLU A 121 -11.86 6.17 -8.47
C GLU A 121 -11.89 5.98 -6.94
N ASN A 122 -13.07 5.80 -6.34
CA ASN A 122 -13.21 5.47 -4.92
C ASN A 122 -12.56 4.12 -4.59
N PHE A 123 -12.71 3.11 -5.45
CA PHE A 123 -12.03 1.82 -5.26
C PHE A 123 -10.51 1.99 -5.33
N ALA A 124 -10.00 2.74 -6.32
CA ALA A 124 -8.57 3.02 -6.43
C ALA A 124 -8.03 3.75 -5.20
N ARG A 125 -8.69 4.83 -4.75
CA ARG A 125 -8.30 5.56 -3.53
C ARG A 125 -8.35 4.68 -2.28
N ASN A 126 -9.33 3.80 -2.19
CA ASN A 126 -9.44 2.85 -1.08
C ASN A 126 -8.23 1.91 -1.01
N LEU A 127 -7.79 1.39 -2.16
CA LEU A 127 -6.61 0.53 -2.26
C LEU A 127 -5.33 1.28 -1.91
N GLU A 128 -5.09 2.45 -2.50
CA GLU A 128 -3.88 3.25 -2.23
C GLU A 128 -3.78 3.64 -0.75
N LEU A 129 -4.88 4.13 -0.15
CA LEU A 129 -4.91 4.47 1.28
C LEU A 129 -4.60 3.26 2.17
N GLN A 130 -5.20 2.11 1.86
CA GLN A 130 -4.97 0.88 2.61
C GLN A 130 -3.50 0.41 2.46
N ALA A 131 -2.97 0.46 1.24
CA ALA A 131 -1.60 0.05 0.94
C ALA A 131 -0.57 0.89 1.68
N GLN A 132 -0.75 2.20 1.75
CA GLN A 132 0.14 3.09 2.49
C GLN A 132 0.10 2.81 4.00
N VAL A 133 -1.09 2.63 4.57
CA VAL A 133 -1.25 2.31 6.00
C VAL A 133 -0.60 0.97 6.33
N ASP A 134 -0.89 -0.06 5.53
CA ASP A 134 -0.37 -1.40 5.75
C ASP A 134 1.14 -1.49 5.54
N THR A 135 1.67 -0.80 4.53
CA THR A 135 3.11 -0.73 4.28
C THR A 135 3.85 -0.09 5.46
N TYR A 136 3.31 0.98 6.05
CA TYR A 136 3.88 1.54 7.29
C TYR A 136 3.97 0.50 8.42
N LEU A 137 2.92 -0.30 8.61
CA LEU A 137 2.88 -1.33 9.65
C LEU A 137 3.84 -2.49 9.37
N VAL A 138 3.96 -2.91 8.10
CA VAL A 138 4.97 -3.90 7.68
C VAL A 138 6.36 -3.37 7.99
N LEU A 139 6.68 -2.14 7.58
CA LEU A 139 7.98 -1.52 7.85
C LEU A 139 8.28 -1.44 9.36
N LEU A 140 7.29 -1.10 10.18
CA LEU A 140 7.42 -1.11 11.65
C LEU A 140 7.76 -2.51 12.19
N LEU A 141 7.14 -3.56 11.65
CA LEU A 141 7.42 -4.94 12.06
C LEU A 141 8.84 -5.35 11.70
N PHE A 142 9.30 -5.01 10.49
CA PHE A 142 10.69 -5.26 10.08
C PHE A 142 11.67 -4.54 11.01
N VAL A 143 11.47 -3.24 11.29
CA VAL A 143 12.34 -2.52 12.26
C VAL A 143 12.29 -3.17 13.65
N ALA A 144 11.10 -3.50 14.15
CA ALA A 144 10.94 -4.09 15.48
C ALA A 144 11.66 -5.44 15.62
N PHE A 145 11.64 -6.26 14.57
CA PHE A 145 12.32 -7.56 14.55
C PHE A 145 13.83 -7.42 14.79
N PHE A 146 14.51 -6.51 14.08
CA PHE A 146 15.97 -6.32 14.24
C PHE A 146 16.36 -5.61 15.55
N ARG A 147 15.40 -5.01 16.25
CA ARG A 147 15.65 -4.31 17.51
C ARG A 147 15.66 -5.22 18.74
N ASN A 148 15.52 -6.54 18.57
CA ASN A 148 15.67 -7.57 19.63
C ASN A 148 15.10 -7.13 20.98
N THR A 149 13.79 -6.88 21.04
CA THR A 149 12.98 -6.43 22.21
C THR A 149 12.98 -4.92 22.55
N GLN A 150 13.83 -4.09 21.91
CA GLN A 150 13.71 -2.65 22.07
C GLN A 150 12.49 -2.10 21.31
N ARG A 151 11.77 -1.16 21.93
CA ARG A 151 10.69 -0.43 21.26
C ARG A 151 11.24 0.31 20.04
N VAL A 152 10.50 0.29 18.93
CA VAL A 152 10.76 1.15 17.78
C VAL A 152 10.90 2.59 18.25
N SER A 153 11.98 3.26 17.85
CA SER A 153 12.31 4.60 18.34
C SER A 153 11.48 5.68 17.64
N ARG A 154 11.53 6.93 18.13
CA ARG A 154 10.96 8.08 17.42
C ARG A 154 11.70 8.35 16.11
N THR A 155 13.02 8.15 16.11
CA THR A 155 13.88 8.33 14.92
C THR A 155 13.53 7.34 13.83
N ASP A 156 13.32 6.07 14.19
CA ASP A 156 12.92 5.02 13.23
C ASP A 156 11.59 5.40 12.56
N ARG A 157 10.58 5.79 13.36
CA ARG A 157 9.28 6.21 12.82
C ARG A 157 9.41 7.41 11.89
N ARG A 158 10.25 8.39 12.25
CA ARG A 158 10.51 9.56 11.39
C ARG A 158 11.15 9.14 10.07
N TRP A 159 12.12 8.23 10.11
CA TRP A 159 12.79 7.70 8.92
C TRP A 159 11.84 6.90 8.02
N LEU A 160 11.01 6.02 8.59
CA LEU A 160 9.98 5.29 7.84
C LEU A 160 8.97 6.23 7.18
N ARG A 161 8.49 7.24 7.90
CA ARG A 161 7.56 8.25 7.37
C ARG A 161 8.19 9.11 6.29
N PHE A 162 9.48 9.41 6.41
CA PHE A 162 10.20 10.14 5.38
C PHE A 162 10.17 9.36 4.05
N HIS A 163 10.56 8.08 4.07
CA HIS A 163 10.57 7.26 2.86
C HIS A 163 9.19 6.96 2.30
N LEU A 164 8.18 6.74 3.16
CA LEU A 164 6.84 6.37 2.72
C LEU A 164 5.99 7.58 2.28
N PHE A 165 6.08 8.71 2.97
CA PHE A 165 5.17 9.86 2.75
C PHE A 165 5.91 11.09 2.22
N ALA A 166 7.00 11.51 2.86
CA ALA A 166 7.62 12.82 2.57
C ALA A 166 8.44 12.85 1.27
N ARG A 167 8.98 11.70 0.83
CA ARG A 167 9.72 11.58 -0.42
C ARG A 167 8.83 11.43 -1.66
N GLN A 168 7.52 11.31 -1.49
CA GLN A 168 6.62 11.24 -2.63
C GLN A 168 6.63 12.56 -3.40
N CYS A 169 6.53 12.47 -4.72
CA CYS A 169 6.49 13.63 -5.60
C CYS A 169 5.21 13.59 -6.43
N PRO A 170 4.06 14.05 -5.90
CA PRO A 170 2.81 14.06 -6.64
C PRO A 170 2.88 14.85 -7.95
N GLU A 171 3.74 15.88 -8.01
CA GLU A 171 3.98 16.67 -9.21
C GLU A 171 4.68 15.90 -10.35
N ALA A 172 5.14 14.67 -10.10
CA ALA A 172 5.60 13.77 -11.16
C ALA A 172 4.45 13.29 -12.05
N PHE A 173 3.21 13.33 -11.56
CA PHE A 173 2.02 12.93 -12.32
C PHE A 173 1.48 14.10 -13.14
N ARG A 174 1.33 13.88 -14.45
CA ARG A 174 0.68 14.82 -15.37
C ARG A 174 -0.83 14.68 -15.32
N ASP A 175 -1.33 13.46 -15.11
CA ASP A 175 -2.76 13.22 -14.93
C ASP A 175 -3.26 13.82 -13.60
N ARG A 176 -4.26 14.70 -13.71
CA ARG A 176 -4.78 15.44 -12.54
C ARG A 176 -5.46 14.53 -11.52
N ASN A 177 -6.18 13.50 -11.98
CA ASN A 177 -6.88 12.58 -11.10
C ASN A 177 -5.89 11.70 -10.33
N LEU A 178 -4.86 11.20 -11.03
CA LEU A 178 -3.77 10.42 -10.45
C LEU A 178 -3.01 11.25 -9.39
N ARG A 179 -2.65 12.48 -9.73
CA ARG A 179 -2.02 13.41 -8.78
C ARG A 179 -2.88 13.65 -7.54
N ALA A 180 -4.17 13.91 -7.74
CA ALA A 180 -5.12 14.16 -6.64
C ALA A 180 -5.34 12.92 -5.76
N ARG A 181 -5.30 11.71 -6.34
CA ARG A 181 -5.37 10.44 -5.59
C ARG A 181 -4.18 10.27 -4.67
N TYR A 182 -2.97 10.30 -5.23
CA TYR A 182 -1.75 10.11 -4.45
C TYR A 182 -1.56 11.20 -3.39
N LEU A 183 -1.89 12.46 -3.69
CA LEU A 183 -1.82 13.53 -2.70
C LEU A 183 -2.77 13.26 -1.53
N GLU A 184 -4.05 13.03 -1.81
CA GLU A 184 -5.06 12.85 -0.77
C GLU A 184 -4.79 11.61 0.09
N THR A 185 -4.55 10.45 -0.54
CA THR A 185 -4.34 9.20 0.22
C THR A 185 -3.06 9.27 1.06
N THR A 186 -2.02 9.95 0.58
CA THR A 186 -0.77 10.15 1.34
C THR A 186 -0.98 11.02 2.57
N GLU A 187 -1.71 12.12 2.45
CA GLU A 187 -2.01 12.99 3.58
C GLU A 187 -2.86 12.26 4.63
N LEU A 188 -3.90 11.55 4.18
CA LEU A 188 -4.76 10.74 5.04
C LEU A 188 -3.99 9.60 5.73
N ALA A 189 -3.20 8.82 4.99
CA ALA A 189 -2.40 7.72 5.54
C ALA A 189 -1.34 8.23 6.54
N SER A 190 -0.68 9.35 6.23
CA SER A 190 0.30 9.98 7.12
C SER A 190 -0.34 10.40 8.45
N SER A 191 -1.54 11.00 8.42
CA SER A 191 -2.29 11.34 9.63
C SER A 191 -2.74 10.09 10.39
N TYR A 192 -3.39 9.16 9.70
CA TYR A 192 -3.95 7.95 10.32
C TYR A 192 -2.90 7.10 11.01
N THR A 193 -1.74 6.92 10.38
CA THR A 193 -0.64 6.15 10.98
C THR A 193 -0.09 6.79 12.25
N ARG A 194 -0.16 8.13 12.42
CA ARG A 194 0.25 8.78 13.68
C ARG A 194 -0.70 8.44 14.80
N TYR A 195 -2.00 8.40 14.50
CA TYR A 195 -3.00 7.92 15.44
C TYR A 195 -2.73 6.45 15.80
N LEU A 196 -2.44 5.58 14.83
CA LEU A 196 -2.09 4.17 15.10
C LEU A 196 -0.86 4.01 16.02
N ASP A 197 0.11 4.92 15.95
CA ASP A 197 1.29 4.93 16.84
C ASP A 197 0.91 5.19 18.32
N THR A 198 -0.23 5.84 18.58
CA THR A 198 -0.73 6.08 19.95
C THR A 198 -1.39 4.85 20.57
N LEU A 199 -1.81 3.89 19.73
CA LEU A 199 -2.49 2.68 20.17
C LEU A 199 -1.48 1.62 20.61
N ASN A 200 -1.86 0.85 21.63
CA ASN A 200 -1.16 -0.39 21.98
C ASN A 200 -1.39 -1.47 20.90
N ALA A 201 -0.62 -2.57 20.95
CA ALA A 201 -0.63 -3.59 19.91
C ALA A 201 -2.03 -4.22 19.67
N VAL A 202 -2.75 -4.57 20.73
CA VAL A 202 -4.09 -5.19 20.63
C VAL A 202 -5.08 -4.22 20.00
N ARG A 203 -5.17 -3.00 20.54
CA ARG A 203 -6.08 -1.95 20.02
C ARG A 203 -5.74 -1.56 18.60
N ARG A 204 -4.46 -1.57 18.22
CA ARG A 204 -4.03 -1.28 16.84
C ARG A 204 -4.53 -2.34 15.87
N VAL A 205 -4.42 -3.63 16.21
CA VAL A 205 -4.92 -4.73 15.36
C VAL A 205 -6.43 -4.67 15.20
N GLU A 206 -7.18 -4.42 16.28
CA GLU A 206 -8.63 -4.23 16.22
C GLU A 206 -8.99 -3.03 15.34
N GLU A 207 -8.26 -1.92 15.50
CA GLU A 207 -8.50 -0.70 14.77
C GLU A 207 -8.27 -0.85 13.26
N ILE A 208 -7.16 -1.46 12.84
CA ILE A 208 -6.88 -1.66 11.40
C ILE A 208 -7.86 -2.64 10.75
N ARG A 209 -8.35 -3.65 11.49
CA ARG A 209 -9.39 -4.57 11.00
C ARG A 209 -10.70 -3.83 10.74
N ARG A 210 -11.13 -2.98 11.69
CA ARG A 210 -12.32 -2.13 11.51
C ARG A 210 -12.14 -1.11 10.40
N PHE A 211 -10.97 -0.49 10.31
CA PHE A 211 -10.67 0.45 9.24
C PHE A 211 -10.72 -0.20 7.86
N ARG A 212 -10.16 -1.40 7.72
CA ARG A 212 -10.17 -2.17 6.47
C ARG A 212 -11.58 -2.48 5.96
N SER A 213 -12.55 -2.67 6.85
CA SER A 213 -13.94 -2.97 6.46
C SER A 213 -14.74 -1.76 5.96
N LEU A 214 -14.22 -0.54 6.16
CA LEU A 214 -14.84 0.69 5.67
C LEU A 214 -14.56 0.86 4.18
N ASP A 215 -15.50 1.50 3.47
CA ASP A 215 -15.24 2.04 2.15
C ASP A 215 -14.35 3.30 2.24
N TYR A 216 -14.02 3.88 1.08
CA TYR A 216 -13.14 5.03 1.03
C TYR A 216 -13.69 6.25 1.79
N ASP A 217 -14.98 6.56 1.60
CA ASP A 217 -15.59 7.76 2.16
C ASP A 217 -15.66 7.66 3.69
N ASP A 218 -15.98 6.49 4.23
CA ASP A 218 -16.01 6.27 5.68
C ASP A 218 -14.62 6.22 6.29
N LYS A 219 -13.61 5.68 5.58
CA LYS A 219 -12.20 5.79 5.99
C LYS A 219 -11.79 7.26 6.09
N LYS A 220 -12.11 8.05 5.07
CA LYS A 220 -11.81 9.47 5.02
C LYS A 220 -12.49 10.19 6.19
N LYS A 221 -13.81 10.10 6.35
CA LYS A 221 -14.54 10.71 7.48
C LYS A 221 -13.92 10.36 8.83
N LYS A 222 -13.59 9.09 9.04
CA LYS A 222 -12.96 8.60 10.27
C LYS A 222 -11.61 9.24 10.53
N ILE A 223 -10.75 9.37 9.51
CA ILE A 223 -9.45 10.03 9.64
C ILE A 223 -9.61 11.53 9.93
N LEU A 224 -10.51 12.20 9.22
CA LEU A 224 -10.76 13.63 9.42
C LEU A 224 -11.33 13.95 10.82
N ALA A 225 -11.98 12.98 11.46
CA ALA A 225 -12.51 13.10 12.82
C ALA A 225 -11.48 12.83 13.94
N LEU A 226 -10.23 12.47 13.61
CA LEU A 226 -9.21 12.18 14.63
C LEU A 226 -8.72 13.45 15.34
N PRO A 227 -8.58 13.42 16.68
CA PRO A 227 -8.02 14.55 17.43
C PRO A 227 -6.50 14.64 17.24
N GLY A 228 -6.02 15.65 16.51
CA GLY A 228 -4.60 15.99 16.39
C GLY A 228 -4.17 16.47 14.99
N GLU A 229 -3.51 17.63 14.98
CA GLU A 229 -2.87 18.38 13.88
C GLU A 229 -2.75 17.70 12.49
N ILE A 230 -3.45 18.28 11.51
CA ILE A 230 -3.18 18.39 10.04
C ILE A 230 -4.47 18.14 9.25
N LEU A 231 -5.30 19.19 9.21
CA LEU A 231 -6.14 19.55 8.05
C LEU A 231 -6.16 21.09 7.88
N SER A 232 -5.97 21.83 8.98
CA SER A 232 -6.08 23.30 9.01
C SER A 232 -5.03 24.10 8.24
N ARG A 233 -3.93 23.53 7.72
CA ARG A 233 -2.84 24.33 7.10
C ARG A 233 -2.57 24.12 5.61
N ARG A 234 -3.28 23.21 4.92
CA ARG A 234 -3.09 23.02 3.46
C ARG A 234 -4.37 22.95 2.63
N MET A 235 -5.51 22.54 3.19
CA MET A 235 -6.77 22.54 2.43
C MET A 235 -7.33 23.94 2.16
N ASN A 236 -7.00 24.95 2.98
CA ASN A 236 -7.43 26.33 2.72
C ASN A 236 -6.69 27.01 1.55
N LEU A 237 -5.64 26.42 1.00
CA LEU A 237 -4.92 26.97 -0.17
C LEU A 237 -5.41 26.40 -1.51
N ILE A 238 -6.26 25.37 -1.49
CA ILE A 238 -6.77 24.71 -2.71
C ILE A 238 -8.18 25.19 -3.06
N CYS A 239 -8.90 25.82 -2.12
CA CYS A 239 -10.23 26.38 -2.37
C CYS A 239 -10.24 27.88 -2.72
N GLU A 240 -9.08 28.55 -2.79
CA GLU A 240 -8.97 29.99 -3.10
C GLU A 240 -8.10 30.33 -4.33
N ASN A 241 -7.87 29.38 -5.26
CA ASN A 241 -7.30 29.71 -6.58
C ASN A 241 -7.97 28.93 -7.71
#